data_AF-A0A9W7M403-F1
#
_entry.id   AF-A0A9W7M403-F1
#
_cell.length_a   1.000
_cell.length_b   1.000
_cell.length_c   1.000
_cell.angle_alpha   90.00
_cell.angle_beta   90.00
_cell.angle_gamma   90.00
#
_symmetry.space_group_name_H-M   'P 1'
#
loop_
_entity.id
_entity.type
_entity.pdbx_description
1 polymer ?
#
loop_
_entity_poly.entity_id
_entity_poly.type
_entity_poly.pdbx_seq_one_letter_code
_entity_poly.pdbx_strand_id
1 'polypeptide(L)'
;MARNQRRESVDPARFEELEAVVSAMRAHMIPNDRIRAIEQAQRELGDGLKELESNAKKDFEELKDGLEELRCVVNLVKVAMGKSATSSGGQRAKVPEPQRFEGNRDGKELENFLFDMEQYFRAMGTSSKEDKVFGASMYLAGDAKLWWRSTFSNGVCSINTWGDLKKELMDLFFPENVEYVARNKLSATRHLCVTT
;
A
#
# COMPACT_ATOMS: atom_id res chain seq x y z
N MET A 1 20.34 -93.65 14.04
CA MET A 1 19.59 -92.38 13.95
C MET A 1 19.23 -91.94 15.35
N ALA A 2 19.71 -90.80 15.83
CA ALA A 2 19.21 -90.16 17.04
C ALA A 2 19.28 -88.64 16.85
N ARG A 3 18.14 -88.04 16.47
CA ARG A 3 17.97 -86.59 16.46
C ARG A 3 17.73 -86.16 17.90
N ASN A 4 18.70 -85.49 18.51
CA ASN A 4 18.56 -84.92 19.84
C ASN A 4 17.92 -83.53 19.70
N GLN A 5 16.62 -83.43 20.00
CA GLN A 5 15.87 -82.19 19.97
C GLN A 5 16.14 -81.43 21.28
N ARG A 6 17.16 -80.57 21.26
CA ARG A 6 17.46 -79.61 22.33
C ARG A 6 16.27 -78.64 22.43
N ARG A 7 15.35 -78.89 23.36
CA ARG A 7 14.33 -77.90 23.75
C ARG A 7 15.01 -76.91 24.69
N GLU A 8 15.36 -75.74 24.17
CA GLU A 8 15.76 -74.60 25.00
C GLU A 8 14.54 -74.18 25.82
N SER A 9 14.57 -74.42 27.14
CA SER A 9 13.56 -73.92 28.06
C SER A 9 13.76 -72.42 28.26
N VAL A 10 12.76 -71.61 27.91
CA VAL A 10 12.80 -70.16 28.12
C VAL A 10 12.87 -69.88 29.62
N ASP A 11 13.90 -69.11 30.02
CA ASP A 11 14.11 -68.71 31.41
C ASP A 11 13.00 -67.72 31.84
N PRO A 12 12.20 -68.03 32.88
CA PRO A 12 11.11 -67.18 33.33
C PRO A 12 11.55 -65.77 33.75
N ALA A 13 12.79 -65.60 34.26
CA ALA A 13 13.30 -64.29 34.66
C ALA A 13 13.52 -63.37 33.44
N ARG A 14 13.97 -63.92 32.31
CA ARG A 14 14.14 -63.17 31.05
C ARG A 14 12.81 -62.77 30.43
N PHE A 15 11.77 -63.57 30.65
CA PHE A 15 10.41 -63.23 30.21
C PHE A 15 9.84 -62.05 31.01
N GLU A 16 10.05 -62.03 32.32
CA GLU A 16 9.61 -60.94 33.19
C GLU A 16 10.33 -59.61 32.88
N GLU A 17 11.64 -59.66 32.61
CA GLU A 17 12.42 -58.50 32.17
C GLU A 17 11.91 -57.94 30.82
N LEU A 18 11.59 -58.82 29.87
CA LEU A 18 11.03 -58.41 28.58
C LEU A 18 9.64 -57.77 28.73
N GLU A 19 8.76 -58.32 29.57
CA GLU A 19 7.46 -57.74 29.89
C GLU A 19 7.59 -56.37 30.58
N ALA A 20 8.58 -56.20 31.45
CA ALA A 20 8.89 -54.91 32.07
C ALA A 20 9.33 -53.87 31.02
N VAL A 21 10.21 -54.26 30.10
CA VAL A 21 10.65 -53.39 28.98
C VAL A 21 9.49 -53.05 28.04
N VAL A 22 8.64 -54.01 27.70
CA VAL A 22 7.45 -53.78 26.85
C VAL A 22 6.44 -52.88 27.56
N SER A 23 6.25 -53.03 28.87
CA SER A 23 5.39 -52.17 29.67
C SER A 23 5.92 -50.74 29.74
N ALA A 24 7.23 -50.56 29.95
CA ALA A 24 7.87 -49.26 29.90
C ALA A 24 7.76 -48.62 28.49
N MET A 25 7.97 -49.41 27.44
CA MET A 25 7.82 -48.95 26.06
C MET A 25 6.38 -48.49 25.78
N ARG A 26 5.37 -49.26 26.21
CA ARG A 26 3.95 -48.89 26.09
C ARG A 26 3.62 -47.62 26.87
N ALA A 27 4.20 -47.42 28.07
CA ALA A 27 3.99 -46.21 28.87
C ALA A 27 4.59 -44.95 28.20
N HIS A 28 5.66 -45.09 27.43
CA HIS A 28 6.30 -44.00 26.70
C HIS A 28 5.76 -43.79 25.27
N MET A 29 5.03 -44.76 24.70
CA MET A 29 4.37 -44.59 23.41
C MET A 29 3.24 -43.57 23.54
N ILE A 30 3.23 -42.57 22.64
CA ILE A 30 2.08 -41.67 22.52
C ILE A 30 0.88 -42.51 22.06
N PRO A 31 -0.22 -42.56 22.82
CA PRO A 31 -1.41 -43.28 22.42
C PRO A 31 -1.92 -42.80 21.06
N ASN A 32 -2.20 -43.72 20.14
CA ASN A 32 -2.77 -43.40 18.83
C ASN A 32 -4.07 -42.58 18.93
N ASP A 33 -4.82 -42.71 20.02
CA ASP A 33 -6.01 -41.90 20.31
C ASP A 33 -5.68 -40.41 20.44
N ARG A 34 -4.55 -40.08 21.07
CA ARG A 34 -4.10 -38.69 21.21
C ARG A 34 -3.66 -38.11 19.88
N ILE A 35 -3.01 -38.91 19.02
CA ILE A 35 -2.64 -38.51 17.66
C ILE A 35 -3.90 -38.21 16.85
N ARG A 36 -4.88 -39.11 16.86
CA ARG A 36 -6.17 -38.91 16.18
C ARG A 36 -6.93 -37.69 16.68
N ALA A 37 -6.92 -37.44 17.99
CA ALA A 37 -7.54 -36.24 18.57
C ALA A 37 -6.86 -34.94 18.10
N ILE A 38 -5.53 -34.93 18.01
CA ILE A 38 -4.77 -33.77 17.50
C ILE A 38 -5.08 -33.54 16.01
N GLU A 39 -5.07 -34.58 15.19
CA GLU A 39 -5.40 -34.46 13.76
C GLU A 39 -6.83 -33.94 13.55
N GLN A 40 -7.76 -34.37 14.40
CA GLN A 40 -9.13 -33.88 14.38
C GLN A 40 -9.22 -32.40 14.77
N ALA A 41 -8.57 -32.00 15.86
CA ALA A 41 -8.53 -30.60 16.28
C ALA A 41 -7.86 -29.70 15.22
N GLN A 42 -6.80 -30.18 14.55
CA GLN A 42 -6.16 -29.45 13.45
C GLN A 42 -7.08 -29.28 12.24
N ARG A 43 -7.89 -30.29 11.91
CA ARG A 43 -8.91 -30.18 10.85
C ARG A 43 -9.97 -29.15 11.21
N GLU A 44 -10.53 -29.23 12.42
CA GLU A 44 -11.55 -28.28 12.89
C GLU A 44 -11.04 -26.84 12.92
N LEU A 45 -9.82 -26.62 13.41
CA LEU A 45 -9.17 -25.30 13.37
C LEU A 45 -8.95 -24.83 11.93
N GLY A 46 -8.53 -25.72 11.03
CA GLY A 46 -8.33 -25.41 9.62
C GLY A 46 -9.62 -25.02 8.91
N ASP A 47 -10.73 -25.70 9.21
CA ASP A 47 -12.02 -25.39 8.62
C ASP A 47 -12.60 -24.09 9.19
N GLY A 48 -12.46 -23.86 10.51
CA GLY A 48 -12.84 -22.59 11.13
C GLY A 48 -12.07 -21.38 10.59
N LEU A 49 -10.78 -21.55 10.27
CA LEU A 49 -9.97 -20.48 9.67
C LEU A 49 -10.45 -20.13 8.25
N LYS A 50 -10.79 -21.14 7.44
CA LYS A 50 -11.34 -20.93 6.08
C LYS A 50 -12.70 -20.25 6.14
N GLU A 51 -13.55 -20.64 7.08
CA GLU A 51 -14.85 -20.01 7.26
C GLU A 51 -14.70 -18.54 7.68
N LEU A 52 -13.80 -18.26 8.63
CA LEU A 52 -13.50 -16.88 9.04
C LEU A 52 -12.96 -16.05 7.87
N GLU A 53 -12.06 -16.60 7.06
CA GLU A 53 -11.53 -15.93 5.86
C GLU A 53 -12.64 -15.63 4.85
N SER A 54 -13.55 -16.59 4.63
CA SER A 54 -14.71 -16.43 3.76
C SER A 54 -15.65 -15.33 4.29
N ASN A 55 -15.93 -15.32 5.58
CA ASN A 55 -16.78 -14.30 6.21
C ASN A 55 -16.14 -12.91 6.12
N ALA A 56 -14.84 -12.78 6.40
CA ALA A 56 -14.13 -11.51 6.27
C ALA A 56 -14.15 -10.96 4.83
N LYS A 57 -14.01 -11.84 3.83
CA LYS A 57 -14.15 -11.45 2.40
C LYS A 57 -15.56 -10.95 2.09
N LYS A 58 -16.58 -11.65 2.59
CA LYS A 58 -17.97 -11.26 2.41
C LYS A 58 -18.26 -9.91 3.06
N ASP A 59 -17.88 -9.72 4.32
CA ASP A 59 -18.07 -8.46 5.05
C ASP A 59 -17.37 -7.29 4.35
N PHE A 60 -16.20 -7.54 3.75
CA PHE A 60 -15.47 -6.52 2.99
C PHE A 60 -16.21 -6.08 1.73
N GLU A 61 -16.78 -7.03 0.98
CA GLU A 61 -17.61 -6.69 -0.18
C GLU A 61 -18.90 -5.98 0.24
N GLU A 62 -19.55 -6.40 1.33
CA GLU A 62 -20.73 -5.70 1.87
C GLU A 62 -20.40 -4.26 2.30
N LEU A 63 -19.25 -4.06 2.95
CA LEU A 63 -18.79 -2.71 3.34
C LEU A 63 -18.51 -1.84 2.11
N LYS A 64 -17.89 -2.42 1.08
CA LYS A 64 -17.59 -1.74 -0.18
C LYS A 64 -18.88 -1.33 -0.90
N ASP A 65 -19.88 -2.20 -0.96
CA ASP A 65 -21.20 -1.88 -1.50
C ASP A 65 -21.89 -0.77 -0.69
N GLY A 66 -21.80 -0.81 0.65
CA GLY A 66 -22.33 0.25 1.51
C GLY A 66 -21.65 1.62 1.29
N LEU A 67 -20.34 1.64 1.02
CA LEU A 67 -19.61 2.86 0.67
C LEU A 67 -20.07 3.43 -0.68
N GLU A 68 -20.35 2.55 -1.65
CA GLU A 68 -20.90 2.92 -2.95
C GLU A 68 -22.31 3.51 -2.84
N GLU A 69 -23.17 2.92 -2.00
CA GLU A 69 -24.50 3.44 -1.71
C GLU A 69 -24.41 4.81 -1.01
N LEU A 70 -23.57 4.94 0.02
CA LEU A 70 -23.39 6.21 0.71
C LEU A 70 -22.86 7.29 -0.24
N ARG A 71 -21.94 6.93 -1.15
CA ARG A 71 -21.45 7.83 -2.20
C ARG A 71 -22.59 8.30 -3.11
N CYS A 72 -23.49 7.39 -3.49
CA CYS A 72 -24.70 7.74 -4.26
C CYS A 72 -25.61 8.70 -3.50
N VAL A 73 -25.89 8.43 -2.22
CA VAL A 73 -26.73 9.29 -1.37
C VAL A 73 -26.11 10.68 -1.22
N VAL A 74 -24.81 10.77 -0.93
CA VAL A 74 -24.09 12.06 -0.83
C VAL A 74 -24.17 12.84 -2.13
N ASN A 75 -24.01 12.19 -3.28
CA ASN A 75 -24.13 12.83 -4.59
C ASN A 75 -25.56 13.33 -4.83
N LEU A 76 -26.59 12.55 -4.47
CA LEU A 76 -27.98 12.95 -4.59
C LEU A 76 -28.32 14.14 -3.69
N VAL A 77 -27.87 14.13 -2.43
CA VAL A 77 -28.06 15.22 -1.47
C VAL A 77 -27.36 16.50 -1.94
N LYS A 78 -26.13 16.41 -2.48
CA LYS A 78 -25.45 17.55 -3.12
C LYS A 78 -26.28 18.15 -4.26
N VAL A 79 -26.93 17.31 -5.08
CA VAL A 79 -27.80 17.77 -6.18
C VAL A 79 -29.10 18.39 -5.65
N ALA A 80 -29.72 17.80 -4.61
CA ALA A 80 -30.97 18.27 -4.04
C ALA A 80 -30.79 19.58 -3.25
N MET A 81 -29.73 19.70 -2.45
CA MET A 81 -29.36 20.94 -1.75
C MET A 81 -28.97 22.05 -2.73
N GLY A 82 -28.41 21.70 -3.89
CA GLY A 82 -28.19 22.65 -4.98
C GLY A 82 -29.45 23.18 -5.67
N LYS A 83 -30.64 22.60 -5.40
CA LYS A 83 -31.93 22.98 -6.02
C LYS A 83 -32.90 23.73 -5.09
N SER A 84 -32.60 23.86 -3.80
CA SER A 84 -33.46 24.55 -2.83
C SER A 84 -32.90 25.93 -2.44
N ALA A 85 -32.62 26.76 -3.44
CA ALA A 85 -32.53 28.20 -3.28
C ALA A 85 -33.21 28.84 -4.50
N THR A 86 -34.31 29.50 -4.22
CA THR A 86 -35.03 30.46 -5.06
C THR A 86 -34.13 31.17 -6.08
N SER A 87 -34.62 31.24 -7.33
CA SER A 87 -34.37 32.30 -8.32
C SER A 87 -32.91 32.77 -8.54
N SER A 88 -32.49 32.71 -9.80
CA SER A 88 -31.20 33.21 -10.34
C SER A 88 -30.07 32.17 -10.35
N GLY A 89 -29.39 32.07 -11.50
CA GLY A 89 -28.45 31.01 -11.84
C GLY A 89 -27.35 30.75 -10.81
N GLY A 90 -27.47 29.62 -10.11
CA GLY A 90 -26.43 29.09 -9.22
C GLY A 90 -25.35 28.37 -10.01
N GLN A 91 -24.18 29.00 -10.09
CA GLN A 91 -22.96 28.43 -10.63
C GLN A 91 -22.62 27.11 -9.92
N ARG A 92 -22.42 26.02 -10.67
CA ARG A 92 -21.65 24.86 -10.18
C ARG A 92 -20.34 25.45 -9.64
N ALA A 93 -20.04 25.25 -8.36
CA ALA A 93 -18.75 25.65 -7.80
C ALA A 93 -17.65 24.99 -8.65
N LYS A 94 -17.05 25.75 -9.54
CA LYS A 94 -15.97 25.28 -10.39
C LYS A 94 -14.83 24.97 -9.43
N VAL A 95 -14.37 23.72 -9.43
CA VAL A 95 -13.12 23.38 -8.73
C VAL A 95 -12.06 24.34 -9.27
N PRO A 96 -11.41 25.15 -8.42
CA PRO A 96 -10.38 26.07 -8.88
C PRO A 96 -9.31 25.28 -9.63
N GLU A 97 -8.98 25.74 -10.84
CA GLU A 97 -7.92 25.11 -11.62
C GLU A 97 -6.57 25.39 -10.94
N PRO A 98 -5.69 24.37 -10.84
CA PRO A 98 -4.36 24.55 -10.31
C PRO A 98 -3.56 25.58 -11.09
N GLN A 99 -2.67 26.29 -10.40
CA GLN A 99 -1.71 27.15 -11.06
C GLN A 99 -0.76 26.31 -11.93
N ARG A 100 -0.43 26.82 -13.11
CA ARG A 100 0.55 26.16 -13.98
C ARG A 100 1.95 26.31 -13.41
N PHE A 101 2.75 25.27 -13.56
CA PHE A 101 4.16 25.27 -13.17
C PHE A 101 5.05 25.54 -14.37
N GLU A 102 5.81 26.64 -14.35
CA GLU A 102 6.62 27.06 -15.50
C GLU A 102 8.00 26.37 -15.55
N GLY A 103 8.40 25.66 -14.50
CA GLY A 103 9.73 25.06 -14.41
C GLY A 103 10.79 25.97 -13.79
N ASN A 104 10.39 26.93 -12.95
CA ASN A 104 11.35 27.70 -12.18
C ASN A 104 12.05 26.80 -11.15
N ARG A 105 13.35 27.01 -10.95
CA ARG A 105 14.12 26.31 -9.90
C ARG A 105 13.86 26.87 -8.50
N ASP A 106 12.59 27.05 -8.16
CA ASP A 106 12.10 27.49 -6.86
C ASP A 106 11.37 26.32 -6.20
N GLY A 107 11.97 25.78 -5.13
CA GLY A 107 11.39 24.67 -4.38
C GLY A 107 10.00 25.00 -3.83
N LYS A 108 9.73 26.26 -3.48
CA LYS A 108 8.41 26.68 -2.96
C LYS A 108 7.34 26.62 -4.04
N GLU A 109 7.64 27.10 -5.25
CA GLU A 109 6.70 27.05 -6.37
C GLU A 109 6.40 25.60 -6.76
N LEU A 110 7.43 24.76 -6.79
CA LEU A 110 7.29 23.35 -7.07
C LEU A 110 6.46 22.62 -6.00
N GLU A 111 6.74 22.84 -4.72
CA GLU A 111 5.96 22.23 -3.62
C GLU A 111 4.50 22.66 -3.65
N ASN A 112 4.22 23.94 -3.89
CA ASN A 112 2.85 24.46 -4.03
C ASN A 112 2.13 23.79 -5.21
N PHE A 113 2.77 23.70 -6.38
CA PHE A 113 2.20 23.01 -7.54
C PHE A 113 1.84 21.56 -7.23
N LEU A 114 2.76 20.81 -6.61
CA LEU A 114 2.54 19.41 -6.28
C LEU A 114 1.39 19.24 -5.27
N PHE A 115 1.29 20.14 -4.28
CA PHE A 115 0.21 20.13 -3.31
C PHE A 115 -1.14 20.46 -3.95
N ASP A 116 -1.21 21.51 -4.77
CA ASP A 116 -2.42 21.94 -5.46
C ASP A 116 -2.96 20.86 -6.40
N MET A 117 -2.08 20.18 -7.14
CA MET A 117 -2.46 19.06 -8.00
C MET A 117 -3.05 17.90 -7.19
N GLU A 118 -2.54 17.61 -5.99
CA GLU A 118 -3.14 16.57 -5.13
C GLU A 118 -4.52 16.94 -4.61
N GLN A 119 -4.71 18.19 -4.20
CA GLN A 119 -6.03 18.67 -3.80
C GLN A 119 -7.01 18.64 -4.98
N TYR A 120 -6.53 19.01 -6.17
CA TYR A 120 -7.32 18.95 -7.39
C TYR A 120 -7.75 17.53 -7.73
N PHE A 121 -6.83 16.56 -7.72
CA PHE A 121 -7.18 15.16 -7.96
C PHE A 121 -8.16 14.62 -6.92
N ARG A 122 -8.02 15.02 -5.65
CA ARG A 122 -8.96 14.65 -4.58
C ARG A 122 -10.35 15.26 -4.83
N ALA A 123 -10.42 16.52 -5.24
CA ALA A 123 -11.68 17.20 -5.53
C ALA A 123 -12.38 16.65 -6.79
N MET A 124 -11.59 16.25 -7.79
CA MET A 124 -12.08 15.67 -9.05
C MET A 124 -12.39 14.17 -8.96
N GLY A 125 -11.99 13.50 -7.87
CA GLY A 125 -12.17 12.05 -7.71
C GLY A 125 -11.26 11.19 -8.61
N THR A 126 -10.14 11.74 -9.07
CA THR A 126 -9.19 11.04 -9.95
C THR A 126 -8.41 9.99 -9.14
N SER A 127 -8.66 8.70 -9.40
CA SER A 127 -8.00 7.58 -8.70
C SER A 127 -6.98 6.83 -9.57
N SER A 128 -7.16 6.84 -10.89
CA SER A 128 -6.25 6.22 -11.87
C SER A 128 -4.85 6.85 -11.83
N LYS A 129 -3.81 6.01 -11.94
CA LYS A 129 -2.41 6.46 -11.88
C LYS A 129 -2.05 7.24 -13.15
N GLU A 130 -2.48 6.73 -14.28
CA GLU A 130 -2.27 7.28 -15.61
C GLU A 130 -3.00 8.62 -15.76
N ASP A 131 -4.23 8.73 -15.26
CA ASP A 131 -5.02 9.97 -15.33
C ASP A 131 -4.40 11.09 -14.48
N LYS A 132 -3.76 10.75 -13.35
CA LYS A 132 -3.04 11.73 -12.53
C LYS A 132 -1.79 12.24 -13.24
N VAL A 133 -1.01 11.36 -13.85
CA VAL A 133 0.17 11.75 -14.64
C VAL A 133 -0.25 12.64 -15.81
N PHE A 134 -1.26 12.21 -16.57
CA PHE A 134 -1.81 12.99 -17.67
C PHE A 134 -2.34 14.35 -17.19
N GLY A 135 -3.16 14.35 -16.14
CA GLY A 135 -3.74 15.57 -15.56
C GLY A 135 -2.68 16.57 -15.12
N ALA A 136 -1.68 16.14 -14.34
CA ALA A 136 -0.58 17.02 -13.91
C ALA A 136 0.24 17.54 -15.09
N SER A 137 0.49 16.69 -16.10
CA SER A 137 1.22 17.10 -17.28
C SER A 137 0.54 18.22 -18.07
N MET A 138 -0.79 18.34 -18.00
CA MET A 138 -1.54 19.42 -18.64
C MET A 138 -1.28 20.78 -17.99
N TYR A 139 -0.93 20.79 -16.70
CA TYR A 139 -0.62 22.01 -15.94
C TYR A 139 0.88 22.35 -15.91
N LEU A 140 1.73 21.56 -16.58
CA LEU A 140 3.12 21.96 -16.84
C LEU A 140 3.16 23.01 -17.97
N ALA A 141 3.97 24.04 -17.79
CA ALA A 141 4.22 25.12 -18.72
C ALA A 141 5.75 25.38 -18.83
N GLY A 142 6.14 26.32 -19.70
CA GLY A 142 7.53 26.77 -19.82
C GLY A 142 8.55 25.63 -19.96
N ASP A 143 9.62 25.71 -19.17
CA ASP A 143 10.73 24.76 -19.14
C ASP A 143 10.29 23.38 -18.64
N ALA A 144 9.34 23.33 -17.69
CA ALA A 144 8.76 22.06 -17.23
C ALA A 144 8.03 21.33 -18.36
N LYS A 145 7.33 22.05 -19.23
CA LYS A 145 6.66 21.45 -20.39
C LYS A 145 7.64 21.00 -21.47
N LEU A 146 8.76 21.71 -21.65
CA LEU A 146 9.83 21.30 -22.57
C LEU A 146 10.49 20.01 -22.10
N TRP A 147 10.81 19.91 -20.81
CA TRP A 147 11.28 18.67 -20.21
C TRP A 147 10.24 17.55 -20.36
N TRP A 148 8.98 17.80 -20.04
CA TRP A 148 7.93 16.80 -20.22
C TRP A 148 7.82 16.32 -21.67
N ARG A 149 8.15 17.12 -22.67
CA ARG A 149 8.17 16.65 -24.08
C ARG A 149 9.37 15.75 -24.39
N SER A 150 10.51 15.97 -23.74
CA SER A 150 11.72 15.16 -23.98
C SER A 150 11.60 13.75 -23.38
N THR A 151 10.81 13.58 -22.32
CA THR A 151 10.55 12.27 -21.70
C THR A 151 9.69 11.33 -22.56
N PHE A 152 9.05 11.81 -23.63
CA PHE A 152 8.29 11.00 -24.61
C PHE A 152 9.10 10.63 -25.86
N SER A 153 10.41 10.87 -25.85
CA SER A 153 11.26 10.50 -26.99
C SER A 153 11.12 8.99 -27.28
N ASN A 154 10.69 8.67 -28.51
CA ASN A 154 10.37 7.32 -29.02
C ASN A 154 9.00 6.72 -28.61
N GLY A 155 8.04 7.54 -28.16
CA GLY A 155 6.64 7.12 -27.99
C GLY A 155 6.35 6.27 -26.75
N VAL A 156 7.33 6.13 -25.86
CA VAL A 156 7.19 5.45 -24.57
C VAL A 156 7.56 6.43 -23.47
N CYS A 157 6.61 6.73 -22.58
CA CYS A 157 6.88 7.47 -21.35
C CYS A 157 7.21 6.46 -20.24
N SER A 158 8.37 6.60 -19.61
CA SER A 158 8.75 5.78 -18.45
C SER A 158 8.05 6.20 -17.16
N ILE A 159 7.42 7.38 -17.13
CA ILE A 159 6.74 7.94 -15.98
C ILE A 159 5.26 7.55 -16.03
N ASN A 160 4.92 6.47 -15.34
CA ASN A 160 3.57 5.88 -15.32
C ASN A 160 2.84 6.07 -13.97
N THR A 161 3.51 6.65 -12.96
CA THR A 161 2.87 6.96 -11.69
C THR A 161 3.07 8.41 -11.26
N TRP A 162 2.14 8.92 -10.45
CA TRP A 162 2.25 10.24 -9.84
C TRP A 162 3.49 10.38 -8.94
N GLY A 163 3.93 9.30 -8.29
CA GLY A 163 5.13 9.30 -7.46
C GLY A 163 6.41 9.48 -8.28
N ASP A 164 6.49 8.82 -9.44
CA ASP A 164 7.63 8.95 -10.35
C ASP A 164 7.71 10.36 -10.93
N LEU A 165 6.56 10.93 -11.33
CA LEU A 165 6.49 12.31 -11.81
C LEU A 165 6.95 13.30 -10.75
N LYS A 166 6.50 13.15 -9.50
CA LYS A 166 6.95 13.98 -8.38
C LYS A 166 8.46 13.93 -8.19
N LYS A 167 9.02 12.72 -8.20
CA LYS A 167 10.45 12.52 -8.00
C LYS A 167 11.26 13.23 -9.07
N GLU A 168 10.92 12.99 -10.34
CA GLU A 168 11.61 13.62 -11.47
C GLU A 168 11.51 15.16 -11.43
N LEU A 169 10.32 15.70 -11.11
CA LEU A 169 10.16 17.15 -10.97
C LEU A 169 11.00 17.73 -9.83
N MET A 170 11.09 17.03 -8.69
CA MET A 170 11.97 17.40 -7.59
C MET A 170 13.45 17.35 -8.02
N ASP A 171 13.88 16.29 -8.68
CA ASP A 171 15.28 16.14 -9.10
C ASP A 171 15.72 17.24 -10.10
N LEU A 172 14.79 17.74 -10.93
CA LEU A 172 15.10 18.73 -11.99
C LEU A 172 14.96 20.18 -11.56
N PHE A 173 13.94 20.47 -10.77
CA PHE A 173 13.52 21.83 -10.45
C PHE A 173 13.74 22.20 -8.99
N PHE A 174 14.13 21.26 -8.13
CA PHE A 174 14.56 21.61 -6.79
C PHE A 174 15.97 22.20 -6.84
N PRO A 175 16.22 23.39 -6.28
CA PRO A 175 17.55 23.95 -6.23
C PRO A 175 18.39 23.13 -5.25
N GLU A 176 19.31 22.32 -5.77
CA GLU A 176 20.20 21.42 -5.01
C GLU A 176 21.18 22.15 -4.05
N ASN A 177 20.99 23.45 -3.76
CA ASN A 177 21.97 24.24 -3.02
C ASN A 177 21.40 25.47 -2.29
N VAL A 178 20.22 25.36 -1.65
CA VAL A 178 19.67 26.44 -0.81
C VAL A 178 20.65 26.94 0.26
N GLU A 179 21.48 26.07 0.85
CA GLU A 179 22.53 26.49 1.79
C GLU A 179 23.65 27.30 1.12
N TYR A 180 24.11 26.91 -0.07
CA TYR A 180 25.17 27.64 -0.78
C TYR A 180 24.67 29.01 -1.24
N VAL A 181 23.44 29.08 -1.77
CA VAL A 181 22.81 30.34 -2.20
C VAL A 181 22.52 31.24 -0.98
N ALA A 182 22.06 30.68 0.14
CA ALA A 182 21.89 31.44 1.39
C ALA A 182 23.24 31.95 1.93
N ARG A 183 24.28 31.12 1.96
CA ARG A 183 25.64 31.52 2.38
C ARG A 183 26.22 32.61 1.48
N ASN A 184 26.07 32.51 0.16
CA ASN A 184 26.55 33.53 -0.77
C ASN A 184 25.77 34.85 -0.68
N LYS A 185 24.45 34.81 -0.44
CA LYS A 185 23.67 36.03 -0.19
C LYS A 185 24.07 36.72 1.13
N LEU A 186 24.39 35.94 2.16
CA LEU A 186 24.91 36.46 3.44
C LEU A 186 26.35 37.00 3.35
N SER A 187 27.22 36.39 2.54
CA SER A 187 28.56 36.92 2.31
C SER A 187 28.53 38.19 1.45
N ALA A 188 27.70 38.24 0.42
CA ALA A 188 27.54 39.43 -0.43
C ALA A 188 27.00 40.66 0.34
N THR A 189 26.07 40.44 1.29
CA THR A 189 25.54 41.53 2.14
C THR A 189 26.52 42.01 3.21
N ARG A 190 27.50 41.17 3.60
CA ARG A 190 28.58 41.60 4.50
C ARG A 190 29.59 42.54 3.85
N HIS A 191 29.81 42.47 2.54
CA HIS A 191 30.77 43.33 1.84
C HIS A 191 30.26 44.75 1.55
N LEU A 192 28.94 44.99 1.64
CA LEU A 192 28.32 46.31 1.42
C LEU A 192 28.14 47.13 2.69
N CYS A 193 28.21 46.52 3.88
CA CYS A 193 28.08 47.23 5.17
C CYS A 193 29.42 47.73 5.77
N VAL A 194 30.57 47.49 5.12
CA VAL A 194 31.90 47.86 5.66
C VAL A 194 32.51 49.08 4.95
N THR A 195 31.80 49.71 4.01
CA THR A 195 32.28 50.87 3.23
C THR A 195 31.46 52.16 3.41
N THR A 196 30.84 52.35 4.58
CA THR A 196 30.26 53.64 5.03
C THR A 196 30.61 53.86 6.47
#